data_AF-A0A948HVV8-F1
#
_entry.id   AF-A0A948HVV8-F1
#
_cell.length_a   1.000
_cell.length_b   1.000
_cell.length_c   1.000
_cell.angle_alpha   90.00
_cell.angle_beta   90.00
_cell.angle_gamma   90.00
#
_symmetry.space_group_name_H-M   'P 1'
#
loop_
_entity.id
_entity.type
_entity.pdbx_description
1 polymer ?
#
loop_
_entity_poly.entity_id
_entity_poly.type
_entity_poly.pdbx_seq_one_letter_code
_entity_poly.pdbx_strand_id
1 'polypeptide(L)'
;MRYLPMDTAELQTKLTQLTQLLPSQRECLDRLLFQLAFNQHKSIRIVGSPGSGKSVMALAMAELFSDKFNVALLDNKTQPADVGAQLMTQWFNRAVQTEVSLAEQLEAAVSVLPLLVIIDDVERLSANQLQQLQAVDCLLLCFASEEGENDDITLLLSKVTAEDASQLLQQQKLNTLEIAQRLAQADGNMHLLLQAAENSVATEPEAQALASKGYAPWLYAAAALLLVSLLWWLNAGDETKTVQAAKSKTQASSVKTAETPQPKADLSAEPELQATAAEPANVITDANLTETTVAETEAEPQSELEPLEADTSELSSATGTEADTDVTAGLGLSGAEVDVVADAVKPAPGEAATENLYSESELLAMDKQSYALQLAVLSSAAAYQRFQQAYPELPVLAYSRSWQGQAQIVLLLASFNDKATAKAQLATLPAAITATGPFIKPMQAVQTEIKVRQSVNSAAAPD
;
A
#
# COMPACT_ATOMS: atom_id res chain seq x y z
N MET A 1 -17.56 -18.99 -23.04
CA MET A 1 -18.84 -19.58 -22.56
C MET A 1 -19.50 -18.62 -21.58
N ARG A 2 -20.71 -18.91 -21.03
CA ARG A 2 -21.09 -18.30 -19.74
C ARG A 2 -20.34 -19.07 -18.65
N TYR A 3 -19.44 -18.41 -17.94
CA TYR A 3 -18.83 -18.99 -16.75
C TYR A 3 -19.89 -19.12 -15.67
N LEU A 4 -19.97 -20.28 -15.01
CA LEU A 4 -20.75 -20.39 -13.77
C LEU A 4 -19.97 -19.66 -12.66
N PRO A 5 -20.65 -19.07 -11.66
CA PRO A 5 -19.98 -18.49 -10.49
C PRO A 5 -19.05 -19.54 -9.86
N MET A 6 -17.84 -19.14 -9.50
CA MET A 6 -16.82 -20.09 -9.08
C MET A 6 -17.10 -20.61 -7.67
N ASP A 7 -17.03 -21.92 -7.47
CA ASP A 7 -16.91 -22.48 -6.13
C ASP A 7 -15.50 -22.18 -5.59
N THR A 8 -15.43 -21.21 -4.70
CA THR A 8 -14.19 -20.76 -4.06
C THR A 8 -13.96 -21.41 -2.69
N ALA A 9 -14.80 -22.34 -2.22
CA ALA A 9 -14.65 -22.93 -0.89
C ALA A 9 -13.35 -23.74 -0.74
N GLU A 10 -12.94 -24.46 -1.79
CA GLU A 10 -11.63 -25.14 -1.84
C GLU A 10 -10.47 -24.13 -1.88
N LEU A 11 -10.63 -23.01 -2.58
CA LEU A 11 -9.60 -21.96 -2.65
C LEU A 11 -9.45 -21.23 -1.30
N GLN A 12 -10.56 -20.90 -0.63
CA GLN A 12 -10.54 -20.35 0.73
C GLN A 12 -9.86 -21.32 1.70
N THR A 13 -10.16 -22.63 1.59
CA THR A 13 -9.47 -23.67 2.37
C THR A 13 -7.96 -23.66 2.11
N LYS A 14 -7.53 -23.61 0.84
CA LYS A 14 -6.11 -23.54 0.46
C LYS A 14 -5.43 -22.23 0.88
N LEU A 15 -6.14 -21.10 0.87
CA LEU A 15 -5.64 -19.80 1.33
C LEU A 15 -5.27 -19.80 2.83
N THR A 16 -5.97 -20.59 3.66
CA THR A 16 -5.56 -20.80 5.07
C THR A 16 -4.27 -21.58 5.23
N GLN A 17 -3.88 -22.39 4.23
CA GLN A 17 -2.66 -23.20 4.23
C GLN A 17 -1.44 -22.39 3.73
N LEU A 18 -1.66 -21.28 3.03
CA LEU A 18 -0.62 -20.33 2.60
C LEU A 18 -0.16 -19.46 3.78
N THR A 19 0.64 -20.05 4.66
CA THR A 19 1.18 -19.39 5.87
C THR A 19 2.24 -18.34 5.59
N GLN A 20 2.82 -18.32 4.38
CA GLN A 20 3.86 -17.36 3.97
C GLN A 20 3.30 -15.98 3.61
N LEU A 21 1.98 -15.87 3.43
CA LEU A 21 1.31 -14.61 3.14
C LEU A 21 1.23 -13.71 4.39
N LEU A 22 1.38 -12.41 4.15
CA LEU A 22 1.17 -11.37 5.17
C LEU A 22 -0.33 -11.14 5.40
N PRO A 23 -0.76 -10.70 6.61
CA PRO A 23 -2.15 -10.38 6.91
C PRO A 23 -2.86 -9.52 5.85
N SER A 24 -2.24 -8.41 5.41
CA SER A 24 -2.83 -7.53 4.38
C SER A 24 -2.93 -8.20 2.99
N GLN A 25 -2.02 -9.13 2.68
CA GLN A 25 -2.06 -9.90 1.44
C GLN A 25 -3.17 -10.96 1.50
N ARG A 26 -3.35 -11.63 2.64
CA ARG A 26 -4.47 -12.56 2.84
C ARG A 26 -5.81 -11.84 2.72
N GLU A 27 -5.97 -10.67 3.32
CA GLU A 27 -7.21 -9.88 3.18
C GLU A 27 -7.51 -9.52 1.72
N CYS A 28 -6.50 -9.12 0.94
CA CYS A 28 -6.67 -8.84 -0.50
C CYS A 28 -7.08 -10.10 -1.29
N LEU A 29 -6.55 -11.28 -0.92
CA LEU A 29 -6.95 -12.56 -1.51
C LEU A 29 -8.36 -13.00 -1.10
N ASP A 30 -8.76 -12.82 0.16
CA ASP A 30 -10.13 -13.08 0.61
C ASP A 30 -11.14 -12.19 -0.13
N ARG A 31 -10.81 -10.91 -0.33
CA ARG A 31 -11.59 -9.98 -1.17
C ARG A 31 -11.66 -10.44 -2.63
N LEU A 32 -10.57 -10.93 -3.22
CA LEU A 32 -10.57 -11.50 -4.58
C LEU A 32 -11.47 -12.73 -4.68
N LEU A 33 -11.32 -13.70 -3.77
CA LEU A 33 -12.13 -14.93 -3.77
C LEU A 33 -13.61 -14.66 -3.53
N PHE A 34 -13.95 -13.65 -2.71
CA PHE A 34 -15.32 -13.17 -2.57
C PHE A 34 -15.88 -12.65 -3.90
N GLN A 35 -15.13 -11.79 -4.61
CA GLN A 35 -15.57 -11.24 -5.89
C GLN A 35 -15.76 -12.33 -6.96
N LEU A 36 -14.83 -13.29 -7.06
CA LEU A 36 -14.94 -14.43 -7.98
C LEU A 36 -16.08 -15.41 -7.66
N ALA A 37 -16.55 -15.45 -6.41
CA ALA A 37 -17.68 -16.29 -6.01
C ALA A 37 -19.05 -15.72 -6.46
N PHE A 38 -19.17 -14.39 -6.53
CA PHE A 38 -20.45 -13.72 -6.83
C PHE A 38 -20.51 -13.08 -8.23
N ASN A 39 -19.37 -12.70 -8.82
CA ASN A 39 -19.28 -11.94 -10.06
C ASN A 39 -18.44 -12.66 -11.13
N GLN A 40 -18.84 -12.51 -12.40
CA GLN A 40 -18.13 -13.10 -13.56
C GLN A 40 -17.13 -12.10 -14.15
N HIS A 41 -16.15 -11.68 -13.36
CA HIS A 41 -15.04 -10.85 -13.84
C HIS A 41 -14.12 -11.66 -14.78
N LYS A 42 -13.64 -11.01 -15.85
CA LYS A 42 -12.61 -11.52 -16.74
C LYS A 42 -11.26 -10.81 -16.58
N SER A 43 -11.25 -9.51 -16.31
CA SER A 43 -10.04 -8.72 -16.10
C SER A 43 -10.08 -8.07 -14.73
N ILE A 44 -9.14 -8.45 -13.86
CA ILE A 44 -9.03 -7.96 -12.49
C ILE A 44 -7.68 -7.27 -12.34
N ARG A 45 -7.70 -5.98 -12.00
CA ARG A 45 -6.48 -5.23 -11.72
C ARG A 45 -6.17 -5.25 -10.22
N ILE A 46 -4.89 -5.42 -9.88
CA ILE A 46 -4.39 -5.35 -8.50
C ILE A 46 -3.33 -4.24 -8.43
N VAL A 47 -3.74 -3.07 -7.92
CA VAL A 47 -2.90 -1.88 -7.86
C VAL A 47 -2.14 -1.84 -6.54
N GLY A 48 -0.82 -1.67 -6.59
CA GLY A 48 0.01 -1.56 -5.39
C GLY A 48 1.31 -0.79 -5.65
N SER A 49 1.72 0.02 -4.67
CA SER A 49 2.93 0.85 -4.76
C SER A 49 4.20 0.02 -4.97
N PRO A 50 5.29 0.60 -5.51
CA PRO A 50 6.58 -0.10 -5.60
C PRO A 50 7.02 -0.68 -4.25
N GLY A 51 7.37 -1.97 -4.24
CA GLY A 51 7.74 -2.70 -3.02
C GLY A 51 6.59 -3.13 -2.10
N SER A 52 5.32 -2.99 -2.49
CA SER A 52 4.16 -3.52 -1.75
C SER A 52 4.07 -5.06 -1.73
N GLY A 53 4.90 -5.75 -2.52
CA GLY A 53 4.92 -7.22 -2.61
C GLY A 53 4.06 -7.82 -3.73
N LYS A 54 3.71 -7.05 -4.78
CA LYS A 54 2.95 -7.51 -5.96
C LYS A 54 3.43 -8.86 -6.50
N SER A 55 4.73 -9.04 -6.73
CA SER A 55 5.28 -10.30 -7.26
C SER A 55 5.19 -11.49 -6.30
N VAL A 56 5.19 -11.25 -4.98
CA VAL A 56 4.92 -12.29 -3.98
C VAL A 56 3.45 -12.72 -4.05
N MET A 57 2.55 -11.76 -4.20
CA MET A 57 1.13 -12.01 -4.42
C MET A 57 0.88 -12.76 -5.74
N ALA A 58 1.53 -12.37 -6.84
CA ALA A 58 1.39 -13.01 -8.15
C ALA A 58 1.80 -14.49 -8.10
N LEU A 59 2.90 -14.81 -7.41
CA LEU A 59 3.34 -16.19 -7.17
C LEU A 59 2.37 -16.96 -6.26
N ALA A 60 1.89 -16.35 -5.17
CA ALA A 60 0.91 -16.96 -4.27
C ALA A 60 -0.45 -17.21 -4.94
N MET A 61 -0.88 -16.33 -5.86
CA MET A 61 -2.05 -16.54 -6.71
C MET A 61 -1.82 -17.70 -7.69
N ALA A 62 -0.65 -17.78 -8.31
CA ALA A 62 -0.31 -18.91 -9.19
C ALA A 62 -0.35 -20.25 -8.43
N GLU A 63 0.19 -20.29 -7.21
CA GLU A 63 0.10 -21.45 -6.33
C GLU A 63 -1.34 -21.75 -5.91
N LEU A 64 -2.13 -20.73 -5.54
CA LEU A 64 -3.52 -20.88 -5.09
C LEU A 64 -4.42 -21.49 -6.18
N PHE A 65 -4.43 -20.88 -7.38
CA PHE A 65 -5.35 -21.24 -8.45
C PHE A 65 -4.97 -22.50 -9.26
N SER A 66 -3.76 -23.04 -9.10
CA SER A 66 -3.20 -24.16 -9.89
C SER A 66 -4.04 -25.44 -9.93
N ASP A 67 -4.85 -25.73 -8.91
CA ASP A 67 -5.71 -26.93 -8.88
C ASP A 67 -7.02 -26.76 -9.67
N LYS A 68 -7.38 -25.51 -10.00
CA LYS A 68 -8.67 -25.15 -10.64
C LYS A 68 -8.50 -24.51 -12.02
N PHE A 69 -7.35 -23.90 -12.29
CA PHE A 69 -7.03 -23.26 -13.56
C PHE A 69 -5.74 -23.83 -14.15
N ASN A 70 -5.66 -23.81 -15.48
CA ASN A 70 -4.39 -23.89 -16.17
C ASN A 70 -3.74 -22.49 -16.10
N VAL A 71 -2.70 -22.34 -15.27
CA VAL A 71 -2.12 -21.04 -14.94
C VAL A 71 -0.89 -20.76 -15.79
N ALA A 72 -0.81 -19.55 -16.35
CA ALA A 72 0.43 -18.99 -16.88
C ALA A 72 0.78 -17.68 -16.16
N LEU A 73 2.07 -17.50 -15.86
CA LEU A 73 2.65 -16.31 -15.24
C LEU A 73 3.56 -15.57 -16.24
N LEU A 74 3.27 -14.29 -16.44
CA LEU A 74 4.11 -13.34 -17.17
C LEU A 74 4.87 -12.49 -16.15
N ASP A 75 6.11 -12.87 -15.87
CA ASP A 75 6.99 -12.19 -14.92
C ASP A 75 7.84 -11.07 -15.59
N ASN A 76 8.65 -10.38 -14.79
CA ASN A 76 9.55 -9.33 -15.25
C ASN A 76 10.68 -9.77 -16.21
N LYS A 77 10.88 -11.09 -16.46
CA LYS A 77 11.85 -11.63 -17.42
C LYS A 77 11.23 -11.85 -18.80
N THR A 78 9.92 -12.08 -18.86
CA THR A 78 9.11 -12.09 -20.08
C THR A 78 9.44 -10.86 -20.92
N GLN A 79 9.87 -11.04 -22.18
CA GLN A 79 9.93 -9.93 -23.14
C GLN A 79 8.58 -9.81 -23.85
N PRO A 80 8.13 -8.60 -24.26
CA PRO A 80 6.87 -8.44 -24.96
C PRO A 80 6.75 -9.33 -26.21
N ALA A 81 7.81 -9.49 -27.00
CA ALA A 81 7.80 -10.34 -28.19
C ALA A 81 7.50 -11.82 -27.89
N ASP A 82 7.87 -12.31 -26.70
CA ASP A 82 7.81 -13.73 -26.34
C ASP A 82 6.49 -14.13 -25.63
N VAL A 83 5.59 -13.18 -25.35
CA VAL A 83 4.35 -13.42 -24.56
C VAL A 83 3.53 -14.60 -25.10
N GLY A 84 3.28 -14.65 -26.41
CA GLY A 84 2.55 -15.77 -27.03
C GLY A 84 3.29 -17.11 -26.93
N ALA A 85 4.63 -17.10 -27.05
CA ALA A 85 5.45 -18.29 -26.87
C ALA A 85 5.41 -18.81 -25.42
N GLN A 86 5.49 -17.89 -24.45
CA GLN A 86 5.45 -18.20 -23.02
C GLN A 86 4.09 -18.76 -22.60
N LEU A 87 2.99 -18.17 -23.06
CA LEU A 87 1.63 -18.67 -22.78
C LEU A 87 1.39 -20.07 -23.35
N MET A 88 1.72 -20.30 -24.64
CA MET A 88 1.57 -21.63 -25.26
C MET A 88 2.47 -22.69 -24.61
N THR A 89 3.66 -22.29 -24.14
CA THR A 89 4.59 -23.17 -23.42
C THR A 89 4.08 -23.52 -22.03
N GLN A 90 3.63 -22.53 -21.24
CA GLN A 90 3.17 -22.77 -19.87
C GLN A 90 1.84 -23.53 -19.81
N TRP A 91 0.84 -23.14 -20.62
CA TRP A 91 -0.47 -23.79 -20.60
C TRP A 91 -0.51 -25.16 -21.29
N PHE A 92 0.26 -25.37 -22.37
CA PHE A 92 0.10 -26.56 -23.22
C PHE A 92 1.39 -27.33 -23.47
N ASN A 93 2.54 -26.85 -22.99
CA ASN A 93 3.86 -27.36 -23.33
C ASN A 93 4.10 -27.42 -24.85
N ARG A 94 3.69 -26.36 -25.56
CA ARG A 94 3.78 -26.22 -27.02
C ARG A 94 4.52 -24.94 -27.41
N ALA A 95 5.32 -25.02 -28.47
CA ALA A 95 5.80 -23.82 -29.15
C ALA A 95 4.65 -23.09 -29.85
N VAL A 96 4.68 -21.76 -29.85
CA VAL A 96 3.75 -20.91 -30.61
C VAL A 96 4.04 -21.01 -32.11
N GLN A 97 2.97 -20.97 -32.92
CA GLN A 97 3.04 -20.90 -34.37
C GLN A 97 2.97 -19.42 -34.79
N THR A 98 3.89 -18.97 -35.65
CA THR A 98 3.99 -17.55 -36.04
C THR A 98 3.02 -17.14 -37.15
N GLU A 99 2.36 -18.09 -37.80
CA GLU A 99 1.45 -17.87 -38.94
C GLU A 99 -0.04 -17.85 -38.54
N VAL A 100 -0.35 -18.13 -37.27
CA VAL A 100 -1.72 -18.28 -36.74
C VAL A 100 -1.88 -17.36 -35.53
N SER A 101 -3.02 -16.72 -35.34
CA SER A 101 -3.21 -15.83 -34.18
C SER A 101 -3.19 -16.60 -32.85
N LEU A 102 -2.91 -15.91 -31.75
CA LEU A 102 -2.94 -16.52 -30.42
C LEU A 102 -4.35 -17.04 -30.09
N ALA A 103 -5.41 -16.32 -30.46
CA ALA A 103 -6.79 -16.74 -30.23
C ALA A 103 -7.12 -18.07 -30.95
N GLU A 104 -6.83 -18.17 -32.25
CA GLU A 104 -7.04 -19.39 -33.04
C GLU A 104 -6.22 -20.57 -32.50
N GLN A 105 -4.98 -20.34 -32.05
CA GLN A 105 -4.15 -21.38 -31.43
C GLN A 105 -4.72 -21.88 -30.10
N LEU A 106 -5.40 -21.01 -29.35
CA LEU A 106 -6.03 -21.36 -28.07
C LEU A 106 -7.39 -22.04 -28.27
N GLU A 107 -8.19 -21.63 -29.26
CA GLU A 107 -9.41 -22.35 -29.65
C GLU A 107 -9.09 -23.77 -30.17
N ALA A 108 -7.96 -23.94 -30.87
CA ALA A 108 -7.46 -25.25 -31.29
C ALA A 108 -6.79 -26.06 -30.16
N ALA A 109 -6.56 -25.47 -28.98
CA ALA A 109 -5.88 -26.11 -27.85
C ALA A 109 -6.88 -26.57 -26.79
N VAL A 110 -7.24 -27.85 -26.84
CA VAL A 110 -8.11 -28.49 -25.83
C VAL A 110 -7.44 -28.46 -24.44
N SER A 111 -7.91 -27.58 -23.56
CA SER A 111 -7.63 -27.64 -22.12
C SER A 111 -8.77 -28.34 -21.37
N VAL A 112 -8.43 -28.98 -20.25
CA VAL A 112 -9.40 -29.60 -19.32
C VAL A 112 -9.81 -28.62 -18.22
N LEU A 113 -8.95 -27.64 -17.90
CA LEU A 113 -9.19 -26.59 -16.92
C LEU A 113 -9.37 -25.23 -17.63
N PRO A 114 -10.14 -24.29 -17.06
CA PRO A 114 -10.18 -22.91 -17.54
C PRO A 114 -8.78 -22.27 -17.51
N LEU A 115 -8.53 -21.34 -18.43
CA LEU A 115 -7.23 -20.66 -18.55
C LEU A 115 -7.16 -19.43 -17.63
N LEU A 116 -6.01 -19.24 -16.99
CA LEU A 116 -5.68 -18.07 -16.17
C LEU A 116 -4.33 -17.50 -16.61
N VAL A 117 -4.26 -16.19 -16.87
CA VAL A 117 -3.01 -15.42 -16.98
C VAL A 117 -2.84 -14.56 -15.71
N ILE A 118 -1.65 -14.61 -15.13
CA ILE A 118 -1.21 -13.67 -14.10
C ILE A 118 -0.09 -12.81 -14.71
N ILE A 119 -0.20 -11.49 -14.59
CA ILE A 119 0.73 -10.51 -15.16
C ILE A 119 1.30 -9.70 -14.01
N ASP A 120 2.60 -9.86 -13.70
CA ASP A 120 3.27 -9.26 -12.53
C ASP A 120 3.50 -7.74 -12.65
N ASP A 121 3.62 -7.26 -13.88
CA ASP A 121 3.86 -5.87 -14.24
C ASP A 121 3.18 -5.60 -15.59
N VAL A 122 1.95 -5.08 -15.53
CA VAL A 122 1.11 -4.90 -16.72
C VAL A 122 1.57 -3.69 -17.57
N GLU A 123 2.24 -2.71 -16.95
CA GLU A 123 2.86 -1.56 -17.60
C GLU A 123 3.95 -1.95 -18.63
N ARG A 124 4.51 -3.17 -18.54
CA ARG A 124 5.46 -3.72 -19.52
C ARG A 124 4.82 -4.26 -20.80
N LEU A 125 3.50 -4.41 -20.86
CA LEU A 125 2.79 -4.91 -22.04
C LEU A 125 2.21 -3.77 -22.88
N SER A 126 2.28 -3.91 -24.21
CA SER A 126 1.65 -2.93 -25.11
C SER A 126 0.12 -3.10 -25.13
N ALA A 127 -0.61 -2.00 -25.38
CA ALA A 127 -2.07 -2.02 -25.44
C ALA A 127 -2.64 -3.05 -26.44
N ASN A 128 -1.95 -3.27 -27.57
CA ASN A 128 -2.32 -4.30 -28.55
C ASN A 128 -2.25 -5.72 -27.94
N GLN A 129 -1.24 -6.00 -27.11
CA GLN A 129 -1.10 -7.30 -26.45
C GLN A 129 -2.14 -7.50 -25.35
N LEU A 130 -2.43 -6.45 -24.56
CA LEU A 130 -3.53 -6.51 -23.59
C LEU A 130 -4.88 -6.76 -24.28
N GLN A 131 -5.14 -6.11 -25.41
CA GLN A 131 -6.32 -6.35 -26.24
C GLN A 131 -6.36 -7.79 -26.80
N GLN A 132 -5.22 -8.35 -27.22
CA GLN A 132 -5.13 -9.77 -27.65
C GLN A 132 -5.44 -10.74 -26.50
N LEU A 133 -4.98 -10.45 -25.28
CA LEU A 133 -5.27 -11.29 -24.11
C LEU A 133 -6.74 -11.17 -23.68
N GLN A 134 -7.33 -9.96 -23.73
CA GLN A 134 -8.74 -9.74 -23.45
C GLN A 134 -9.69 -10.38 -24.48
N ALA A 135 -9.21 -10.65 -25.71
CA ALA A 135 -9.96 -11.38 -26.73
C ALA A 135 -10.04 -12.90 -26.49
N VAL A 136 -9.24 -13.44 -25.56
CA VAL A 136 -9.21 -14.88 -25.21
C VAL A 136 -10.25 -15.17 -24.11
N ASP A 137 -10.84 -16.38 -24.12
CA ASP A 137 -11.78 -16.80 -23.08
C ASP A 137 -11.05 -17.31 -21.80
N CYS A 138 -10.19 -16.46 -21.22
CA CYS A 138 -9.43 -16.71 -19.99
C CYS A 138 -9.75 -15.67 -18.88
N LEU A 139 -9.29 -15.95 -17.66
CA LEU A 139 -9.23 -14.99 -16.56
C LEU A 139 -7.87 -14.27 -16.59
N LEU A 140 -7.87 -12.95 -16.38
CA LEU A 140 -6.68 -12.10 -16.33
C LEU A 140 -6.56 -11.48 -14.93
N LEU A 141 -5.43 -11.73 -14.26
CA LEU A 141 -5.06 -11.06 -13.00
C LEU A 141 -3.84 -10.16 -13.27
N CYS A 142 -4.09 -8.85 -13.33
CA CYS A 142 -3.15 -7.83 -13.79
C CYS A 142 -2.61 -7.01 -12.62
N PHE A 143 -1.36 -7.24 -12.21
CA PHE A 143 -0.69 -6.41 -11.21
C PHE A 143 -0.20 -5.11 -11.85
N ALA A 144 -0.46 -4.00 -11.17
CA ALA A 144 -0.19 -2.66 -11.69
C ALA A 144 0.30 -1.70 -10.60
N SER A 145 0.96 -0.62 -10.99
CA SER A 145 1.32 0.49 -10.08
C SER A 145 0.28 1.61 -10.07
N GLU A 146 -0.54 1.69 -11.13
CA GLU A 146 -1.60 2.68 -11.34
C GLU A 146 -2.92 2.00 -11.76
N GLU A 147 -4.04 2.69 -11.50
CA GLU A 147 -5.39 2.26 -11.90
C GLU A 147 -5.54 2.29 -13.45
N GLY A 148 -6.44 1.48 -13.99
CA GLY A 148 -6.67 1.37 -15.43
C GLY A 148 -8.14 1.48 -15.80
N GLU A 149 -8.42 2.06 -16.97
CA GLU A 149 -9.78 2.39 -17.42
C GLU A 149 -10.60 1.19 -17.95
N ASN A 150 -9.96 0.03 -18.18
CA ASN A 150 -10.51 -1.09 -18.98
C ASN A 150 -10.50 -2.45 -18.24
N ASP A 151 -10.58 -2.44 -16.91
CA ASP A 151 -10.65 -3.66 -16.08
C ASP A 151 -12.01 -3.75 -15.35
N ASP A 152 -12.56 -4.96 -15.20
CA ASP A 152 -13.91 -5.17 -14.64
C ASP A 152 -13.99 -4.84 -13.15
N ILE A 153 -12.85 -4.91 -12.45
CA ILE A 153 -12.69 -4.58 -11.04
C ILE A 153 -11.22 -4.27 -10.73
N THR A 154 -11.02 -3.22 -9.92
CA THR A 154 -9.72 -2.85 -9.35
C THR A 154 -9.71 -3.17 -7.86
N LEU A 155 -8.72 -3.96 -7.44
CA LEU A 155 -8.40 -4.24 -6.04
C LEU A 155 -7.14 -3.45 -5.65
N LEU A 156 -7.18 -2.80 -4.49
CA LEU A 156 -6.03 -2.12 -3.92
C LEU A 156 -5.25 -3.08 -3.01
N LEU A 157 -3.97 -3.29 -3.31
CA LEU A 157 -3.03 -3.92 -2.40
C LEU A 157 -2.55 -2.88 -1.38
N SER A 158 -2.94 -3.06 -0.12
CA SER A 158 -2.56 -2.19 0.99
C SER A 158 -1.04 -1.98 1.08
N LYS A 159 -0.62 -0.79 1.53
CA LYS A 159 0.75 -0.60 2.03
C LYS A 159 0.99 -1.57 3.20
N VAL A 160 2.24 -2.03 3.35
CA VAL A 160 2.66 -2.88 4.47
C VAL A 160 2.22 -2.25 5.80
N THR A 161 1.52 -3.01 6.62
CA THR A 161 0.93 -2.56 7.89
C THR A 161 1.87 -2.79 9.07
N ALA A 162 1.49 -2.31 10.26
CA ALA A 162 2.22 -2.59 11.50
C ALA A 162 2.21 -4.09 11.88
N GLU A 163 1.15 -4.83 11.53
CA GLU A 163 1.06 -6.28 11.75
C GLU A 163 1.96 -7.04 10.76
N ASP A 164 1.87 -6.72 9.47
CA ASP A 164 2.76 -7.27 8.43
C ASP A 164 4.24 -7.02 8.77
N ALA A 165 4.58 -5.80 9.21
CA ALA A 165 5.93 -5.44 9.63
C ALA A 165 6.40 -6.20 10.86
N SER A 166 5.50 -6.47 11.82
CA SER A 166 5.79 -7.27 13.00
C SER A 166 6.04 -8.75 12.65
N GLN A 167 5.32 -9.30 11.68
CA GLN A 167 5.56 -10.64 11.15
C GLN A 167 6.89 -10.71 10.37
N LEU A 168 7.15 -9.77 9.46
CA LEU A 168 8.38 -9.71 8.66
C LEU A 168 9.65 -9.52 9.51
N LEU A 169 9.57 -8.71 10.57
CA LEU A 169 10.72 -8.37 11.43
C LEU A 169 10.81 -9.26 12.68
N GLN A 170 9.94 -10.25 12.85
CA GLN A 170 9.85 -11.11 14.05
C GLN A 170 11.20 -11.74 14.44
N GLN A 171 11.97 -12.21 13.45
CA GLN A 171 13.28 -12.84 13.67
C GLN A 171 14.34 -11.89 14.24
N GLN A 172 14.16 -10.58 14.04
CA GLN A 172 15.13 -9.53 14.42
C GLN A 172 14.95 -9.06 15.87
N LYS A 173 13.89 -9.50 16.57
CA LYS A 173 13.60 -9.20 17.98
C LYS A 173 13.53 -7.71 18.33
N LEU A 174 13.19 -6.88 17.34
CA LEU A 174 12.98 -5.44 17.51
C LEU A 174 11.80 -5.17 18.44
N ASN A 175 11.85 -4.04 19.15
CA ASN A 175 10.71 -3.56 19.92
C ASN A 175 9.71 -2.80 19.05
N THR A 176 8.49 -2.59 19.56
CA THR A 176 7.39 -1.96 18.80
C THR A 176 7.73 -0.56 18.27
N LEU A 177 8.54 0.23 18.97
CA LEU A 177 8.95 1.55 18.52
C LEU A 177 9.96 1.48 17.36
N GLU A 178 10.89 0.52 17.39
CA GLU A 178 11.84 0.26 16.29
C GLU A 178 11.11 -0.23 15.03
N ILE A 179 10.12 -1.11 15.20
CA ILE A 179 9.26 -1.59 14.10
C ILE A 179 8.48 -0.42 13.49
N ALA A 180 7.82 0.40 14.31
CA ALA A 180 7.08 1.59 13.85
C ALA A 180 7.98 2.62 13.16
N GLN A 181 9.17 2.89 13.71
CA GLN A 181 10.14 3.82 13.12
C GLN A 181 10.64 3.31 11.76
N ARG A 182 10.98 2.02 11.62
CA ARG A 182 11.37 1.43 10.33
C ARG A 182 10.22 1.41 9.34
N LEU A 183 8.99 1.16 9.78
CA LEU A 183 7.81 1.18 8.92
C LEU A 183 7.55 2.59 8.35
N ALA A 184 7.65 3.62 9.19
CA ALA A 184 7.58 5.01 8.76
C ALA A 184 8.72 5.41 7.80
N GLN A 185 9.93 4.90 8.00
CA GLN A 185 11.07 5.10 7.08
C GLN A 185 10.91 4.35 5.74
N ALA A 186 10.17 3.24 5.74
CA ALA A 186 9.95 2.42 4.54
C ALA A 186 8.79 2.92 3.66
N ASP A 187 7.88 3.75 4.20
CA ASP A 187 6.65 4.23 3.53
C ASP A 187 5.84 3.13 2.80
N GLY A 188 5.76 1.95 3.43
CA GLY A 188 5.07 0.77 2.87
C GLY A 188 5.87 -0.03 1.83
N ASN A 189 7.14 0.30 1.56
CA ASN A 189 8.03 -0.50 0.72
C ASN A 189 8.71 -1.62 1.54
N MET A 190 8.31 -2.86 1.28
CA MET A 190 8.77 -4.06 1.98
C MET A 190 10.29 -4.29 1.87
N HIS A 191 10.92 -3.89 0.77
CA HIS A 191 12.38 -4.05 0.60
C HIS A 191 13.16 -3.10 1.52
N LEU A 192 12.72 -1.84 1.65
CA LEU A 192 13.34 -0.87 2.55
C LEU A 192 13.18 -1.27 4.02
N LEU A 193 11.98 -1.78 4.38
CA LEU A 193 11.67 -2.29 5.72
C LEU A 193 12.64 -3.41 6.16
N LEU A 194 12.98 -4.31 5.23
CA LEU A 194 13.90 -5.42 5.47
C LEU A 194 15.38 -4.98 5.43
N GLN A 195 15.79 -4.12 4.49
CA GLN A 195 17.18 -3.65 4.33
C GLN A 195 17.75 -2.89 5.55
N ALA A 196 16.88 -2.23 6.34
CA ALA A 196 17.29 -1.59 7.58
C ALA A 196 17.95 -2.56 8.59
N ALA A 197 17.71 -3.87 8.46
CA ALA A 197 18.33 -4.91 9.27
C ALA A 197 19.83 -5.07 9.02
N GLU A 198 20.25 -5.13 7.76
CA GLU A 198 21.61 -5.52 7.36
C GLU A 198 22.65 -4.51 7.85
N ASN A 199 22.31 -3.22 7.80
CA ASN A 199 23.15 -2.13 8.30
C ASN A 199 23.18 -2.04 9.84
N SER A 200 22.27 -2.73 10.56
CA SER A 200 22.16 -2.68 12.02
C SER A 200 23.06 -3.69 12.75
N VAL A 201 23.63 -4.68 12.05
CA VAL A 201 24.42 -5.77 12.68
C VAL A 201 25.82 -5.32 13.13
N ALA A 202 26.25 -4.11 12.75
CA ALA A 202 27.61 -3.62 12.96
C ALA A 202 27.80 -2.68 14.18
N THR A 203 27.03 -2.83 15.26
CA THR A 203 27.38 -2.22 16.57
C THR A 203 26.78 -2.93 17.78
N GLU A 204 27.46 -3.96 18.30
CA GLU A 204 27.40 -4.19 19.75
C GLU A 204 28.12 -3.03 20.45
N PRO A 205 27.47 -2.31 21.39
CA PRO A 205 28.15 -1.33 22.23
C PRO A 205 28.91 -2.07 23.33
N GLU A 206 30.08 -2.62 23.00
CA GLU A 206 30.99 -3.14 24.02
C GLU A 206 31.27 -2.03 25.05
N ALA A 207 31.12 -2.35 26.34
CA ALA A 207 31.13 -1.36 27.43
C ALA A 207 32.54 -0.85 27.78
N GLN A 208 33.23 -0.25 26.80
CA GLN A 208 34.58 0.28 26.93
C GLN A 208 34.62 1.81 26.84
N ALA A 209 34.78 2.43 28.01
CA ALA A 209 35.40 3.74 28.28
C ALA A 209 34.93 5.02 27.54
N LEU A 210 34.88 6.12 28.30
CA LEU A 210 34.83 7.49 27.76
C LEU A 210 36.18 7.88 27.12
N ALA A 211 36.49 7.26 25.98
CA ALA A 211 37.69 7.53 25.20
C ALA A 211 37.54 8.80 24.36
N SER A 212 37.86 9.95 24.96
CA SER A 212 37.79 11.27 24.32
C SER A 212 38.78 11.40 23.14
N LYS A 213 38.34 11.04 21.92
CA LYS A 213 38.97 11.51 20.69
C LYS A 213 38.90 13.05 20.65
N GLY A 214 39.94 13.78 20.30
CA GLY A 214 41.27 13.33 19.87
C GLY A 214 42.17 14.45 19.32
N TYR A 215 41.80 15.72 19.48
CA TYR A 215 42.46 16.89 18.86
C TYR A 215 43.57 17.52 19.73
N ALA A 216 44.00 16.84 20.79
CA ALA A 216 44.96 17.36 21.77
C ALA A 216 46.48 17.19 21.47
N PRO A 217 46.99 16.16 20.78
CA PRO A 217 48.44 15.89 20.76
C PRO A 217 49.25 16.95 20.01
N TRP A 218 48.69 17.53 18.94
CA TRP A 218 49.27 18.67 18.21
C TRP A 218 49.48 19.88 19.13
N LEU A 219 48.48 20.25 19.94
CA LEU A 219 48.52 21.45 20.76
C LEU A 219 49.55 21.33 21.89
N TYR A 220 49.65 20.17 22.53
CA TYR A 220 50.69 19.93 23.53
C TYR A 220 52.10 19.84 22.92
N ALA A 221 52.26 19.27 21.71
CA ALA A 221 53.55 19.28 21.01
C ALA A 221 54.00 20.71 20.64
N ALA A 222 53.09 21.53 20.11
CA ALA A 222 53.37 22.93 19.77
C ALA A 222 53.66 23.78 21.03
N ALA A 223 52.88 23.60 22.10
CA ALA A 223 53.11 24.27 23.38
C ALA A 223 54.44 23.86 24.01
N ALA A 224 54.78 22.56 24.00
CA ALA A 224 56.06 22.06 24.53
C ALA A 224 57.25 22.58 23.72
N LEU A 225 57.17 22.64 22.38
CA LEU A 225 58.21 23.24 21.55
C LEU A 225 58.41 24.73 21.83
N LEU A 226 57.32 25.49 22.02
CA LEU A 226 57.40 26.89 22.46
C LEU A 226 58.03 27.04 23.85
N LEU A 227 57.64 26.20 24.82
CA LEU A 227 58.16 26.26 26.19
C LEU A 227 59.66 25.86 26.26
N VAL A 228 60.06 24.83 25.50
CA VAL A 228 61.48 24.45 25.34
C VAL A 228 62.26 25.54 24.62
N SER A 229 61.73 26.13 23.55
CA SER A 229 62.37 27.25 22.85
C SER A 229 62.54 28.47 23.74
N LEU A 230 61.57 28.75 24.62
CA LEU A 230 61.62 29.85 25.58
C LEU A 230 62.67 29.59 26.68
N LEU A 231 62.73 28.37 27.23
CA LEU A 231 63.79 28.00 28.18
C LEU A 231 65.19 28.02 27.55
N TRP A 232 65.33 27.59 26.29
CA TRP A 232 66.60 27.66 25.58
C TRP A 232 67.04 29.10 25.34
N TRP A 233 66.10 30.00 24.99
CA TRP A 233 66.39 31.42 24.81
C TRP A 233 66.74 32.15 26.12
N LEU A 234 66.12 31.79 27.25
CA LEU A 234 66.50 32.31 28.57
C LEU A 234 67.82 31.74 29.13
N ASN A 235 68.31 30.61 28.62
CA ASN A 235 69.49 29.92 29.16
C ASN A 235 70.71 29.89 28.20
N ALA A 236 70.58 30.42 26.98
CA ALA A 236 71.66 30.56 26.01
C ALA A 236 72.53 31.81 26.29
N GLY A 237 73.05 31.91 27.52
CA GLY A 237 73.95 32.98 27.95
C GLY A 237 75.41 32.69 27.58
N ASP A 238 75.82 33.20 26.42
CA ASP A 238 77.22 33.40 25.97
C ASP A 238 78.13 32.18 25.71
N GLU A 239 79.20 32.44 24.93
CA GLU A 239 80.43 31.62 24.75
C GLU A 239 80.32 30.17 24.18
N THR A 240 81.23 29.65 23.34
CA THR A 240 81.90 30.20 22.13
C THR A 240 82.33 29.04 21.20
N LYS A 241 82.36 29.30 19.88
CA LYS A 241 83.34 28.85 18.86
C LYS A 241 83.74 27.35 18.66
N THR A 242 84.02 27.08 17.38
CA THR A 242 85.14 26.29 16.80
C THR A 242 85.05 24.77 16.50
N VAL A 243 85.53 24.47 15.27
CA VAL A 243 86.27 23.26 14.80
C VAL A 243 85.50 22.01 14.31
N GLN A 244 85.18 22.02 13.01
CA GLN A 244 85.82 21.21 11.93
C GLN A 244 85.71 19.65 11.83
N ALA A 245 85.67 19.20 10.56
CA ALA A 245 86.26 17.95 10.02
C ALA A 245 85.49 16.59 10.09
N ALA A 246 84.66 16.36 9.06
CA ALA A 246 84.69 15.23 8.11
C ALA A 246 85.06 13.78 8.54
N LYS A 247 84.21 12.81 8.13
CA LYS A 247 84.63 11.70 7.23
C LYS A 247 83.46 10.97 6.56
N SER A 248 83.78 10.13 5.57
CA SER A 248 82.84 9.52 4.60
C SER A 248 82.95 7.99 4.48
N LYS A 249 81.83 7.35 4.12
CA LYS A 249 81.66 6.08 3.34
C LYS A 249 80.13 5.89 3.12
N THR A 250 79.55 5.48 1.98
CA THR A 250 79.96 4.71 0.77
C THR A 250 79.78 3.19 0.87
N GLN A 251 78.66 2.68 0.29
CA GLN A 251 78.36 1.36 -0.34
C GLN A 251 76.84 1.08 -0.24
N ALA A 252 76.15 0.35 -1.13
CA ALA A 252 76.43 -0.12 -2.50
C ALA A 252 75.10 -0.44 -3.24
N SER A 253 75.15 -0.65 -4.56
CA SER A 253 73.97 -0.75 -5.45
C SER A 253 73.31 -2.14 -5.57
N SER A 254 72.07 -2.17 -6.06
CA SER A 254 71.55 -3.25 -6.94
C SER A 254 70.51 -2.68 -7.92
N VAL A 255 70.35 -3.29 -9.10
CA VAL A 255 69.57 -2.77 -10.24
C VAL A 255 68.89 -3.90 -11.03
N LYS A 256 67.64 -3.69 -11.45
CA LYS A 256 66.93 -4.32 -12.59
C LYS A 256 65.73 -3.42 -12.93
N THR A 257 65.58 -2.77 -14.09
CA THR A 257 65.66 -3.18 -15.51
C THR A 257 64.42 -3.96 -15.98
N ALA A 258 63.66 -3.34 -16.89
CA ALA A 258 62.61 -3.95 -17.70
C ALA A 258 62.48 -3.17 -19.03
N GLU A 259 62.41 -3.86 -20.17
CA GLU A 259 62.22 -3.25 -21.49
C GLU A 259 61.52 -4.23 -22.47
N THR A 260 60.36 -3.80 -22.99
CA THR A 260 59.79 -3.90 -24.37
C THR A 260 60.54 -4.81 -25.38
N PRO A 261 59.89 -5.68 -26.22
CA PRO A 261 58.91 -5.21 -27.22
C PRO A 261 57.77 -6.13 -27.77
N GLN A 262 56.78 -5.45 -28.39
CA GLN A 262 56.06 -5.65 -29.69
C GLN A 262 56.38 -6.85 -30.63
N PRO A 263 55.53 -7.26 -31.63
CA PRO A 263 54.88 -6.34 -32.62
C PRO A 263 53.54 -6.73 -33.34
N LYS A 264 52.90 -5.71 -33.98
CA LYS A 264 52.09 -5.70 -35.25
C LYS A 264 50.83 -6.62 -35.40
N ALA A 265 49.81 -6.35 -36.22
CA ALA A 265 49.21 -5.18 -36.92
C ALA A 265 47.86 -5.68 -37.57
N ASP A 266 47.10 -5.07 -38.50
CA ASP A 266 47.14 -3.84 -39.32
C ASP A 266 45.71 -3.56 -39.93
N LEU A 267 45.50 -2.45 -40.66
CA LEU A 267 44.32 -2.11 -41.53
C LEU A 267 42.92 -1.93 -40.86
N SER A 268 41.87 -1.32 -41.47
CA SER A 268 41.74 -0.14 -42.38
C SER A 268 40.24 0.23 -42.60
N ALA A 269 39.98 1.37 -43.25
CA ALA A 269 38.76 1.80 -43.96
C ALA A 269 37.49 2.27 -43.19
N GLU A 270 37.27 3.58 -43.24
CA GLU A 270 35.96 4.26 -43.36
C GLU A 270 35.38 4.06 -44.79
N PRO A 271 34.08 4.28 -45.08
CA PRO A 271 33.75 5.54 -45.80
C PRO A 271 32.32 6.13 -45.64
N GLU A 272 32.27 7.44 -45.91
CA GLU A 272 31.21 8.23 -46.60
C GLU A 272 29.77 8.37 -46.07
N LEU A 273 29.41 9.64 -45.83
CA LEU A 273 28.08 10.21 -46.05
C LEU A 273 27.90 10.59 -47.53
N GLN A 274 26.75 10.28 -48.14
CA GLN A 274 26.25 11.01 -49.30
C GLN A 274 24.74 11.26 -49.18
N ALA A 275 24.29 12.41 -49.69
CA ALA A 275 22.89 12.81 -49.74
C ALA A 275 22.48 13.11 -51.19
N THR A 276 21.25 12.78 -51.56
CA THR A 276 20.67 13.14 -52.86
C THR A 276 19.18 13.40 -52.69
N ALA A 277 18.69 14.51 -53.24
CA ALA A 277 17.27 14.89 -53.20
C ALA A 277 16.56 14.53 -54.51
N ALA A 278 15.29 14.16 -54.43
CA ALA A 278 14.41 13.98 -55.58
C ALA A 278 12.93 14.18 -55.20
N GLU A 279 12.45 15.42 -55.29
CA GLU A 279 11.10 15.69 -55.82
C GLU A 279 11.12 15.38 -57.34
N PRO A 280 10.00 15.03 -58.01
CA PRO A 280 8.92 16.00 -58.22
C PRO A 280 7.49 15.41 -58.44
N ALA A 281 6.59 16.28 -58.91
CA ALA A 281 5.43 16.00 -59.79
C ALA A 281 4.05 15.72 -59.13
N ASN A 282 3.40 16.81 -58.74
CA ASN A 282 1.94 16.93 -58.56
C ASN A 282 1.20 17.07 -59.91
N VAL A 283 0.16 16.26 -60.15
CA VAL A 283 -0.90 16.43 -61.19
C VAL A 283 -2.18 15.79 -60.60
N ILE A 284 -3.24 16.51 -60.18
CA ILE A 284 -4.33 17.14 -60.97
C ILE A 284 -5.05 16.06 -61.83
N THR A 285 -6.38 15.80 -61.76
CA THR A 285 -7.53 16.70 -62.05
C THR A 285 -8.88 16.10 -61.59
N ASP A 286 -9.92 16.95 -61.53
CA ASP A 286 -11.35 16.77 -61.24
C ASP A 286 -12.11 15.48 -61.65
N ALA A 287 -13.10 15.09 -60.81
CA ALA A 287 -14.57 15.24 -61.06
C ALA A 287 -15.37 14.66 -59.85
N ASN A 288 -16.33 15.28 -59.15
CA ASN A 288 -17.29 16.40 -59.35
C ASN A 288 -18.73 15.95 -59.71
N LEU A 289 -19.72 16.40 -58.89
CA LEU A 289 -21.18 16.20 -58.98
C LEU A 289 -21.68 14.74 -58.86
N THR A 290 -22.91 14.46 -58.40
CA THR A 290 -24.12 15.30 -58.41
C THR A 290 -24.94 15.23 -57.12
N GLU A 291 -25.61 16.35 -56.81
CA GLU A 291 -26.74 16.45 -55.89
C GLU A 291 -27.91 15.53 -56.27
N THR A 292 -28.82 15.25 -55.32
CA THR A 292 -30.26 15.11 -55.61
C THR A 292 -31.05 15.56 -54.39
N THR A 293 -31.68 16.73 -54.52
CA THR A 293 -32.61 17.30 -53.53
C THR A 293 -34.05 17.00 -53.95
N VAL A 294 -34.86 16.43 -53.05
CA VAL A 294 -36.34 16.45 -53.14
C VAL A 294 -36.89 16.60 -51.72
N ALA A 295 -37.96 17.39 -51.55
CA ALA A 295 -38.65 17.57 -50.28
C ALA A 295 -40.16 17.82 -50.50
N GLU A 296 -41.01 17.01 -49.88
CA GLU A 296 -42.45 17.17 -49.63
C GLU A 296 -42.73 16.42 -48.31
N THR A 297 -43.40 16.93 -47.26
CA THR A 297 -44.52 17.87 -47.04
C THR A 297 -45.87 17.14 -46.81
N GLU A 298 -46.56 17.54 -45.74
CA GLU A 298 -47.91 17.12 -45.29
C GLU A 298 -48.10 15.63 -44.86
N ALA A 299 -49.01 15.28 -43.94
CA ALA A 299 -50.02 16.05 -43.19
C ALA A 299 -50.19 15.57 -41.72
N GLU A 300 -50.88 16.37 -40.90
CA GLU A 300 -51.50 15.92 -39.63
C GLU A 300 -52.76 15.04 -39.88
N PRO A 301 -53.35 14.44 -38.84
CA PRO A 301 -54.53 15.10 -38.27
C PRO A 301 -54.67 15.06 -36.73
N GLN A 302 -55.42 16.02 -36.19
CA GLN A 302 -55.85 16.10 -34.78
C GLN A 302 -57.16 15.35 -34.51
N SER A 303 -57.35 14.85 -33.28
CA SER A 303 -58.62 14.68 -32.53
C SER A 303 -58.24 14.20 -31.12
N GLU A 304 -58.49 14.83 -29.97
CA GLU A 304 -59.50 15.80 -29.50
C GLU A 304 -60.80 15.19 -28.92
N LEU A 305 -60.76 14.95 -27.59
CA LEU A 305 -61.89 14.94 -26.62
C LEU A 305 -62.98 13.83 -26.80
N GLU A 306 -63.91 13.56 -25.89
CA GLU A 306 -64.38 14.19 -24.62
C GLU A 306 -64.60 13.12 -23.48
N PRO A 307 -65.02 13.48 -22.24
CA PRO A 307 -64.92 12.62 -21.05
C PRO A 307 -66.25 11.96 -20.60
N LEU A 308 -66.25 11.32 -19.43
CA LEU A 308 -67.48 10.99 -18.67
C LEU A 308 -67.21 10.94 -17.15
N GLU A 309 -67.92 11.76 -16.38
CA GLU A 309 -67.94 11.77 -14.91
C GLU A 309 -69.12 10.99 -14.34
N ALA A 310 -68.94 10.39 -13.16
CA ALA A 310 -69.91 10.23 -12.04
C ALA A 310 -69.21 9.36 -10.95
N ASP A 311 -68.91 9.84 -9.74
CA ASP A 311 -69.83 10.29 -8.67
C ASP A 311 -70.67 9.09 -8.14
N THR A 312 -70.42 8.56 -6.94
CA THR A 312 -70.77 9.22 -5.66
C THR A 312 -70.11 8.56 -4.43
N SER A 313 -69.89 9.37 -3.38
CA SER A 313 -70.18 9.18 -1.92
C SER A 313 -70.01 7.79 -1.21
N GLU A 314 -69.72 7.68 0.10
CA GLU A 314 -69.77 8.68 1.18
C GLU A 314 -68.85 8.35 2.40
N LEU A 315 -68.87 9.24 3.40
CA LEU A 315 -68.11 9.27 4.66
C LEU A 315 -68.13 7.97 5.53
N SER A 316 -67.04 7.70 6.26
CA SER A 316 -66.94 8.04 7.70
C SER A 316 -65.53 7.83 8.30
N SER A 317 -65.30 8.30 9.53
CA SER A 317 -63.98 8.44 10.17
C SER A 317 -63.67 7.38 11.25
N ALA A 318 -62.40 6.97 11.38
CA ALA A 318 -61.75 6.74 12.69
C ALA A 318 -60.21 6.55 12.60
N THR A 319 -59.49 7.25 13.47
CA THR A 319 -58.19 7.00 14.11
C THR A 319 -57.44 5.67 13.86
N GLY A 320 -56.13 5.75 13.52
CA GLY A 320 -55.18 4.67 13.88
C GLY A 320 -53.84 4.59 13.11
N THR A 321 -52.76 5.00 13.78
CA THR A 321 -51.48 4.26 13.93
C THR A 321 -50.66 3.77 12.70
N GLU A 322 -49.42 4.27 12.61
CA GLU A 322 -48.16 3.65 12.09
C GLU A 322 -48.15 2.90 10.74
N ALA A 323 -47.31 3.36 9.81
CA ALA A 323 -46.04 2.69 9.46
C ALA A 323 -45.34 3.34 8.25
N ASP A 324 -44.72 4.52 8.43
CA ASP A 324 -43.87 5.09 7.38
C ASP A 324 -42.49 4.41 7.41
N THR A 325 -42.08 3.81 6.30
CA THR A 325 -40.92 2.90 6.22
C THR A 325 -39.91 3.39 5.18
N ASP A 326 -39.35 4.57 5.42
CA ASP A 326 -38.26 5.11 4.60
C ASP A 326 -36.96 4.31 4.80
N VAL A 327 -36.46 3.70 3.73
CA VAL A 327 -35.25 2.88 3.74
C VAL A 327 -34.04 3.74 3.40
N THR A 328 -33.62 4.57 4.36
CA THR A 328 -32.43 5.43 4.17
C THR A 328 -31.16 4.56 4.04
N ALA A 329 -30.38 4.79 2.98
CA ALA A 329 -29.22 3.96 2.63
C ALA A 329 -28.08 3.98 3.67
N GLY A 330 -27.44 2.82 3.86
CA GLY A 330 -26.31 2.65 4.77
C GLY A 330 -25.02 3.30 4.24
N LEU A 331 -24.66 4.46 4.77
CA LEU A 331 -23.36 5.09 4.52
C LEU A 331 -22.26 4.39 5.33
N GLY A 332 -21.37 3.68 4.64
CA GLY A 332 -20.18 3.08 5.25
C GLY A 332 -19.18 4.15 5.70
N LEU A 333 -18.96 4.26 7.02
CA LEU A 333 -17.99 5.20 7.60
C LEU A 333 -16.66 4.50 7.87
N SER A 334 -15.69 4.73 6.98
CA SER A 334 -14.27 4.46 7.26
C SER A 334 -13.77 5.46 8.30
N GLY A 335 -13.63 5.01 9.56
CA GLY A 335 -12.98 5.79 10.60
C GLY A 335 -11.46 5.63 10.49
N ALA A 336 -10.73 6.74 10.33
CA ALA A 336 -9.28 6.70 10.22
C ALA A 336 -8.64 6.24 11.55
N GLU A 337 -7.88 5.14 11.49
CA GLU A 337 -7.04 4.70 12.60
C GLU A 337 -5.75 5.53 12.61
N VAL A 338 -5.73 6.57 13.45
CA VAL A 338 -4.60 7.50 13.56
C VAL A 338 -3.76 7.18 14.79
N ASP A 339 -2.59 6.57 14.58
CA ASP A 339 -1.56 6.46 15.60
C ASP A 339 -0.90 7.83 15.80
N VAL A 340 -0.99 8.39 17.01
CA VAL A 340 -0.65 9.80 17.28
C VAL A 340 0.84 9.94 17.58
N VAL A 341 1.60 10.36 16.57
CA VAL A 341 3.07 10.52 16.64
C VAL A 341 3.47 11.90 17.17
N ALA A 342 3.84 11.99 18.45
CA ALA A 342 4.80 12.96 18.98
C ALA A 342 5.32 12.59 20.40
N ASP A 343 6.63 12.74 20.61
CA ASP A 343 7.42 12.66 21.87
C ASP A 343 7.12 11.58 22.93
N ALA A 344 8.13 10.75 23.21
CA ALA A 344 8.02 9.60 24.12
C ALA A 344 8.78 9.80 25.45
N VAL A 345 8.07 10.24 26.50
CA VAL A 345 8.49 9.94 27.88
C VAL A 345 8.03 8.53 28.23
N LYS A 346 8.99 7.65 28.54
CA LYS A 346 8.80 6.21 28.77
C LYS A 346 7.93 5.87 29.99
N PRO A 347 6.76 5.20 29.83
CA PRO A 347 6.10 4.46 30.90
C PRO A 347 6.69 3.03 31.01
N ALA A 348 6.52 2.39 32.17
CA ALA A 348 6.88 0.99 32.39
C ALA A 348 5.65 0.07 32.22
N PRO A 349 5.82 -1.22 31.86
CA PRO A 349 4.71 -2.16 31.80
C PRO A 349 4.19 -2.48 33.20
N GLY A 350 2.92 -2.17 33.44
CA GLY A 350 2.20 -2.44 34.68
C GLY A 350 0.79 -2.93 34.38
N GLU A 351 0.62 -4.23 34.23
CA GLU A 351 -0.65 -4.88 33.88
C GLU A 351 -1.51 -5.04 35.13
N ALA A 352 -2.22 -3.97 35.53
CA ALA A 352 -3.06 -3.95 36.72
C ALA A 352 -4.27 -3.00 36.58
N ALA A 353 -5.41 -3.41 37.15
CA ALA A 353 -6.64 -2.63 37.35
C ALA A 353 -7.29 -2.00 36.10
N THR A 354 -8.02 -2.82 35.31
CA THR A 354 -8.89 -2.37 34.21
C THR A 354 -10.28 -1.89 34.65
N GLU A 355 -10.66 -2.02 35.92
CA GLU A 355 -12.04 -1.82 36.41
C GLU A 355 -12.61 -0.41 36.22
N ASN A 356 -11.78 0.63 36.08
CA ASN A 356 -12.21 2.02 35.87
C ASN A 356 -11.87 2.58 34.47
N LEU A 357 -11.60 1.72 33.48
CA LEU A 357 -11.24 2.18 32.14
C LEU A 357 -12.45 2.64 31.29
N TYR A 358 -13.64 2.11 31.56
CA TYR A 358 -14.83 2.26 30.71
C TYR A 358 -16.01 2.94 31.41
N SER A 359 -16.60 3.94 30.76
CA SER A 359 -17.80 4.68 31.18
C SER A 359 -19.10 4.04 30.67
N GLU A 360 -19.13 2.72 30.46
CA GLU A 360 -20.26 2.04 29.79
C GLU A 360 -21.60 2.20 30.53
N SER A 361 -21.59 2.21 31.88
CA SER A 361 -22.79 2.44 32.70
C SER A 361 -23.35 3.86 32.55
N GLU A 362 -22.48 4.86 32.41
CA GLU A 362 -22.85 6.26 32.20
C GLU A 362 -23.44 6.45 30.79
N LEU A 363 -22.75 5.96 29.75
CA LEU A 363 -23.20 6.00 28.36
C LEU A 363 -24.54 5.26 28.15
N LEU A 364 -24.78 4.18 28.90
CA LEU A 364 -26.05 3.45 28.91
C LEU A 364 -27.19 4.18 29.64
N ALA A 365 -26.88 5.15 30.51
CA ALA A 365 -27.86 5.97 31.23
C ALA A 365 -28.22 7.28 30.50
N MET A 366 -27.45 7.69 29.49
CA MET A 366 -27.73 8.88 28.68
C MET A 366 -29.00 8.75 27.81
N ASP A 367 -29.58 9.89 27.44
CA ASP A 367 -30.74 9.91 26.53
C ASP A 367 -30.35 9.39 25.13
N LYS A 368 -31.16 8.50 24.57
CA LYS A 368 -30.96 7.89 23.25
C LYS A 368 -31.01 8.91 22.10
N GLN A 369 -31.76 10.00 22.27
CA GLN A 369 -31.91 11.08 21.30
C GLN A 369 -30.72 12.07 21.34
N SER A 370 -29.88 12.00 22.37
CA SER A 370 -28.65 12.79 22.43
C SER A 370 -27.61 12.29 21.42
N TYR A 371 -26.60 13.11 21.18
CA TYR A 371 -25.47 12.81 20.31
C TYR A 371 -24.17 12.75 21.11
N ALA A 372 -23.23 11.96 20.61
CA ALA A 372 -21.83 11.94 21.03
C ALA A 372 -20.93 12.35 19.86
N LEU A 373 -19.75 12.89 20.17
CA LEU A 373 -18.70 13.18 19.22
C LEU A 373 -17.58 12.15 19.41
N GLN A 374 -17.39 11.26 18.43
CA GLN A 374 -16.35 10.23 18.47
C GLN A 374 -15.00 10.83 18.07
N LEU A 375 -14.06 10.86 19.02
CA LEU A 375 -12.74 11.50 18.86
C LEU A 375 -11.70 10.57 18.21
N ALA A 376 -11.68 9.31 18.65
CA ALA A 376 -10.69 8.32 18.26
C ALA A 376 -11.21 6.89 18.48
N VAL A 377 -10.55 5.93 17.84
CA VAL A 377 -10.65 4.50 18.12
C VAL A 377 -9.24 3.99 18.39
N LEU A 378 -9.04 3.28 19.49
CA LEU A 378 -7.73 2.88 19.98
C LEU A 378 -7.66 1.35 20.18
N SER A 379 -6.55 0.75 19.78
CA SER A 379 -6.28 -0.69 19.87
C SER A 379 -5.71 -1.15 21.23
N SER A 380 -5.36 -0.25 22.14
CA SER A 380 -4.76 -0.61 23.44
C SER A 380 -5.04 0.38 24.58
N ALA A 381 -5.04 -0.15 25.81
CA ALA A 381 -5.14 0.66 27.03
C ALA A 381 -3.94 1.62 27.21
N ALA A 382 -2.76 1.27 26.68
CA ALA A 382 -1.59 2.13 26.67
C ALA A 382 -1.79 3.37 25.78
N ALA A 383 -2.45 3.22 24.63
CA ALA A 383 -2.83 4.36 23.78
C ALA A 383 -3.87 5.25 24.48
N TYR A 384 -4.83 4.66 25.22
CA TYR A 384 -5.79 5.43 26.02
C TYR A 384 -5.12 6.26 27.12
N GLN A 385 -4.17 5.69 27.85
CA GLN A 385 -3.38 6.42 28.86
C GLN A 385 -2.60 7.59 28.24
N ARG A 386 -1.99 7.41 27.06
CA ARG A 386 -1.33 8.52 26.33
C ARG A 386 -2.33 9.60 25.92
N PHE A 387 -3.52 9.23 25.45
CA PHE A 387 -4.56 10.19 25.07
C PHE A 387 -5.01 11.03 26.28
N GLN A 388 -5.24 10.41 27.44
CA GLN A 388 -5.55 11.12 28.69
C GLN A 388 -4.42 12.03 29.16
N GLN A 389 -3.16 11.62 28.99
CA GLN A 389 -1.99 12.43 29.34
C GLN A 389 -1.78 13.62 28.39
N ALA A 390 -2.10 13.46 27.10
CA ALA A 390 -2.01 14.52 26.09
C ALA A 390 -3.15 15.54 26.19
N TYR A 391 -4.35 15.10 26.62
CA TYR A 391 -5.57 15.92 26.65
C TYR A 391 -6.30 15.86 28.01
N PRO A 392 -5.64 16.19 29.14
CA PRO A 392 -6.21 16.03 30.49
C PRO A 392 -7.40 16.95 30.79
N GLU A 393 -7.64 17.97 29.96
CA GLU A 393 -8.76 18.90 30.11
C GLU A 393 -10.05 18.42 29.40
N LEU A 394 -9.98 17.35 28.60
CA LEU A 394 -11.16 16.82 27.90
C LEU A 394 -11.92 15.81 28.78
N PRO A 395 -13.24 15.98 29.01
CA PRO A 395 -14.08 15.02 29.72
C PRO A 395 -14.43 13.84 28.80
N VAL A 396 -13.44 12.99 28.51
CA VAL A 396 -13.55 11.85 27.59
C VAL A 396 -14.27 10.69 28.28
N LEU A 397 -15.28 10.15 27.62
CA LEU A 397 -15.92 8.88 27.98
C LEU A 397 -15.42 7.78 27.05
N ALA A 398 -15.17 6.59 27.60
CA ALA A 398 -14.65 5.45 26.85
C ALA A 398 -15.59 4.24 26.94
N TYR A 399 -15.75 3.50 25.84
CA TYR A 399 -16.40 2.19 25.84
C TYR A 399 -15.62 1.18 24.99
N SER A 400 -15.83 -0.10 25.25
CA SER A 400 -15.24 -1.17 24.43
C SER A 400 -16.23 -1.59 23.33
N ARG A 401 -15.71 -1.94 22.15
CA ARG A 401 -16.40 -2.70 21.11
C ARG A 401 -15.50 -3.82 20.58
N SER A 402 -16.08 -4.79 19.88
CA SER A 402 -15.31 -5.71 19.02
C SER A 402 -15.47 -5.31 17.56
N TRP A 403 -14.40 -5.40 16.78
CA TRP A 403 -14.39 -5.22 15.33
C TRP A 403 -13.41 -6.23 14.72
N GLN A 404 -13.86 -7.02 13.73
CA GLN A 404 -13.08 -8.11 13.13
C GLN A 404 -12.44 -9.06 14.18
N GLY A 405 -13.13 -9.31 15.30
CA GLY A 405 -12.65 -10.12 16.42
C GLY A 405 -11.72 -9.38 17.41
N GLN A 406 -11.13 -8.24 17.01
CA GLN A 406 -10.24 -7.45 17.87
C GLN A 406 -11.02 -6.52 18.80
N ALA A 407 -10.49 -6.28 19.99
CA ALA A 407 -11.05 -5.36 20.97
C ALA A 407 -10.58 -3.93 20.70
N GLN A 408 -11.51 -3.00 20.55
CA GLN A 408 -11.25 -1.57 20.34
C GLN A 408 -11.84 -0.74 21.49
N ILE A 409 -11.13 0.30 21.89
CA ILE A 409 -11.57 1.33 22.85
C ILE A 409 -12.00 2.55 22.04
N VAL A 410 -13.27 2.94 22.12
CA VAL A 410 -13.80 4.11 21.40
C VAL A 410 -13.93 5.28 22.36
N LEU A 411 -13.39 6.44 21.96
CA LEU A 411 -13.36 7.66 22.77
C LEU A 411 -14.44 8.65 22.29
N LEU A 412 -15.23 9.15 23.24
CA LEU A 412 -16.35 10.06 23.00
C LEU A 412 -16.23 11.33 23.84
N LEU A 413 -16.76 12.45 23.33
CA LEU A 413 -17.37 13.48 24.16
C LEU A 413 -18.89 13.33 24.09
N ALA A 414 -19.57 13.40 25.22
CA ALA A 414 -21.02 13.33 25.33
C ALA A 414 -21.50 14.05 26.62
N SER A 415 -22.78 14.44 26.73
CA SER A 415 -23.85 14.36 25.73
C SER A 415 -24.16 15.73 25.12
N PHE A 416 -24.56 15.72 23.85
CA PHE A 416 -25.06 16.89 23.14
C PHE A 416 -26.55 16.70 22.84
N ASN A 417 -27.37 17.71 23.11
CA ASN A 417 -28.82 17.62 22.91
C ASN A 417 -29.21 17.51 21.43
N ASP A 418 -28.32 17.92 20.51
CA ASP A 418 -28.59 18.00 19.09
C ASP A 418 -27.29 17.90 18.25
N LYS A 419 -27.45 17.69 16.94
CA LYS A 419 -26.33 17.53 15.99
C LYS A 419 -25.57 18.84 15.72
N ALA A 420 -26.17 20.01 15.93
CA ALA A 420 -25.52 21.31 15.72
C ALA A 420 -24.65 21.71 16.91
N THR A 421 -25.07 21.46 18.16
CA THR A 421 -24.19 21.64 19.34
C THR A 421 -23.00 20.68 19.30
N ALA A 422 -23.21 19.41 18.96
CA ALA A 422 -22.11 18.46 18.71
C ALA A 422 -21.16 18.94 17.58
N LYS A 423 -21.69 19.56 16.52
CA LYS A 423 -20.88 20.15 15.44
C LYS A 423 -20.15 21.43 15.86
N ALA A 424 -20.70 22.24 16.76
CA ALA A 424 -20.01 23.41 17.29
C ALA A 424 -18.78 23.00 18.11
N GLN A 425 -18.87 21.91 18.88
CA GLN A 425 -17.75 21.41 19.70
C GLN A 425 -16.53 20.99 18.86
N LEU A 426 -16.72 20.53 17.62
CA LEU A 426 -15.60 20.24 16.69
C LEU A 426 -14.64 21.43 16.54
N ALA A 427 -15.17 22.66 16.50
CA ALA A 427 -14.37 23.87 16.33
C ALA A 427 -13.62 24.30 17.60
N THR A 428 -13.90 23.68 18.75
CA THR A 428 -13.20 23.92 20.03
C THR A 428 -12.19 22.82 20.37
N LEU A 429 -12.08 21.76 19.56
CA LEU A 429 -11.12 20.69 19.81
C LEU A 429 -9.67 21.11 19.45
N PRO A 430 -8.66 20.57 20.16
CA PRO A 430 -7.27 20.67 19.75
C PRO A 430 -7.06 20.24 18.30
N ALA A 431 -6.24 20.99 17.54
CA ALA A 431 -6.04 20.77 16.11
C ALA A 431 -5.62 19.32 15.77
N ALA A 432 -4.76 18.71 16.60
CA ALA A 432 -4.33 17.32 16.47
C ALA A 432 -5.49 16.31 16.54
N ILE A 433 -6.54 16.58 17.32
CA ILE A 433 -7.75 15.76 17.36
C ILE A 433 -8.63 16.08 16.14
N THR A 434 -8.77 17.34 15.73
CA THR A 434 -9.55 17.65 14.51
C THR A 434 -8.98 16.99 13.25
N ALA A 435 -7.67 16.75 13.22
CA ALA A 435 -6.96 16.08 12.12
C ALA A 435 -7.29 14.57 11.97
N THR A 436 -7.85 13.91 13.00
CA THR A 436 -8.27 12.50 12.91
C THR A 436 -9.63 12.31 12.22
N GLY A 437 -10.32 13.40 11.88
CA GLY A 437 -11.69 13.39 11.38
C GLY A 437 -12.75 12.95 12.42
N PRO A 438 -12.87 13.58 13.60
CA PRO A 438 -13.89 13.23 14.57
C PRO A 438 -15.30 13.39 14.01
N PHE A 439 -16.21 12.46 14.31
CA PHE A 439 -17.55 12.43 13.72
C PHE A 439 -18.66 12.27 14.75
N ILE A 440 -19.85 12.78 14.41
CA ILE A 440 -21.01 12.83 15.31
C ILE A 440 -21.83 11.55 15.16
N LYS A 441 -22.13 10.89 16.28
CA LYS A 441 -22.81 9.60 16.37
C LYS A 441 -24.02 9.72 17.31
N PRO A 442 -25.21 9.19 16.96
CA PRO A 442 -26.36 9.21 17.87
C PRO A 442 -26.12 8.27 19.05
N MET A 443 -26.55 8.66 20.25
CA MET A 443 -26.32 7.90 21.48
C MET A 443 -26.96 6.51 21.43
N GLN A 444 -28.12 6.37 20.76
CA GLN A 444 -28.73 5.07 20.48
C GLN A 444 -27.77 4.07 19.79
N ALA A 445 -26.90 4.51 18.87
CA ALA A 445 -25.94 3.63 18.21
C ALA A 445 -24.81 3.20 19.17
N VAL A 446 -24.28 4.14 19.97
CA VAL A 446 -23.29 3.85 21.03
C VAL A 446 -23.85 2.81 22.01
N GLN A 447 -25.06 3.03 22.53
CA GLN A 447 -25.73 2.10 23.45
C GLN A 447 -26.02 0.73 22.82
N THR A 448 -26.20 0.66 21.50
CA THR A 448 -26.40 -0.60 20.79
C THR A 448 -25.09 -1.39 20.68
N GLU A 449 -23.98 -0.75 20.29
CA GLU A 449 -22.66 -1.39 20.25
C GLU A 449 -22.23 -1.94 21.63
N ILE A 450 -22.44 -1.17 22.70
CA ILE A 450 -22.17 -1.59 24.08
C ILE A 450 -22.96 -2.86 24.44
N LYS A 451 -24.27 -2.88 24.15
CA LYS A 451 -25.15 -4.03 24.46
C LYS A 451 -24.80 -5.27 23.65
N VAL A 452 -24.45 -5.11 22.37
CA VAL A 452 -23.99 -6.23 21.53
C VAL A 452 -22.74 -6.86 22.15
N ARG A 453 -21.71 -6.05 22.51
CA ARG A 453 -20.51 -6.57 23.20
C ARG A 453 -20.85 -7.31 24.49
N GLN A 454 -21.69 -6.71 25.34
CA GLN A 454 -22.08 -7.30 26.61
C GLN A 454 -22.78 -8.65 26.41
N SER A 455 -23.69 -8.78 25.42
CA SER A 455 -24.36 -10.05 25.10
C SER A 455 -23.39 -11.14 24.61
N VAL A 456 -22.39 -10.79 23.79
CA VAL A 456 -21.36 -11.73 23.31
C VAL A 456 -20.48 -12.20 24.47
N ASN A 457 -20.05 -11.28 25.35
CA ASN A 457 -19.23 -11.63 26.51
C ASN A 457 -19.98 -12.53 27.50
N SER A 458 -21.28 -12.30 27.73
CA SER A 458 -22.11 -13.18 28.57
C SER A 458 -22.31 -14.58 27.98
N ALA A 459 -22.26 -14.75 26.66
CA ALA A 459 -22.36 -16.06 26.01
C ALA A 459 -21.02 -16.83 25.98
N ALA A 460 -19.90 -16.18 26.30
CA ALA A 460 -18.55 -16.76 26.26
C ALA A 460 -18.04 -17.27 27.63
N ALA A 461 -18.81 -17.09 28.71
CA ALA A 461 -18.50 -17.62 30.03
C ALA A 461 -19.13 -19.03 30.20
N PRO A 462 -18.34 -20.10 30.38
CA PRO A 462 -18.88 -21.40 30.78
C PRO A 462 -19.24 -21.43 32.28
N ASP A 463 -20.33 -22.12 32.61
CA ASP A 463 -20.68 -22.54 33.98
C ASP A 463 -19.74 -23.64 34.52
#